data_AF-A0A1B6JKW3-F1
#
_entry.id   AF-A0A1B6JKW3-F1
#
_cell.length_a   1.000
_cell.length_b   1.000
_cell.length_c   1.000
_cell.angle_alpha   90.00
_cell.angle_beta   90.00
_cell.angle_gamma   90.00
#
_symmetry.space_group_name_H-M   'P 1'
#
loop_
_entity.id
_entity.type
_entity.pdbx_description
1 polymer ?
#
loop_
_entity_poly.entity_id
_entity_poly.type
_entity_poly.pdbx_seq_one_letter_code
_entity_poly.pdbx_strand_id
1 'polypeptide(L)'
;SILELTDSAYYPSFRSIFRNVVAAVKEAKEISKYLKPLEKCLTKLEAVELTEAHSLLMSLLHMVCLVWSSCKYYCSSAKVINLLLLISNQIIDMANKYLDPTSLFQGEVQETIVKVQEVIKLIERFKEMFEESRARVVTLFPEDVEPVPWLFHSKIVFKRLNAYLNRLKVLNEFFEIAMEYSKLEKVEVGGLNGRHLSSKVAAVFDEFNLAFNVFRSVAYDPVEPEDPSFLQDYKVFKEKVLDYDRRM
;
A
#
# COMPACT_ATOMS: atom_id res chain seq x y z
N SER A 1 11.05 46.97 -25.75
CA SER A 1 12.39 46.62 -25.21
C SER A 1 13.48 47.26 -26.07
N ILE A 2 14.76 47.28 -25.68
CA ILE A 2 15.83 47.79 -26.59
C ILE A 2 15.79 47.05 -27.94
N LEU A 3 15.54 45.73 -27.93
CA LEU A 3 15.40 44.90 -29.14
C LEU A 3 14.24 45.32 -30.05
N GLU A 4 13.16 45.85 -29.48
CA GLU A 4 12.00 46.38 -30.22
C GLU A 4 12.29 47.78 -30.78
N LEU A 5 13.05 48.59 -30.03
CA LEU A 5 13.47 49.92 -30.46
C LEU A 5 14.55 49.87 -31.56
N THR A 6 15.31 48.77 -31.64
CA THR A 6 16.36 48.57 -32.65
C THR A 6 15.94 47.68 -33.83
N ASP A 7 14.65 47.35 -33.95
CA ASP A 7 14.08 46.45 -34.97
C ASP A 7 14.89 45.15 -35.15
N SER A 8 15.29 44.57 -34.01
CA SER A 8 16.20 43.43 -33.99
C SER A 8 15.52 42.16 -34.53
N ALA A 9 16.21 41.44 -35.42
CA ALA A 9 15.79 40.12 -35.90
C ALA A 9 15.57 39.07 -34.77
N TYR A 10 16.16 39.29 -33.58
CA TYR A 10 15.98 38.42 -32.42
C TYR A 10 14.73 38.75 -31.58
N TYR A 11 14.09 39.90 -31.82
CA TYR A 11 12.93 40.34 -31.05
C TYR A 11 11.76 39.33 -31.06
N PRO A 12 11.38 38.69 -32.20
CA PRO A 12 10.31 37.70 -32.22
C PRO A 12 10.60 36.46 -31.34
N SER A 13 11.83 35.93 -31.41
CA SER A 13 12.26 34.79 -30.61
C SER A 13 12.31 35.12 -29.12
N PHE A 14 12.88 36.27 -28.76
CA PHE A 14 12.89 36.75 -27.38
C PHE A 14 11.48 36.92 -26.83
N ARG A 15 10.56 37.53 -27.60
CA ARG A 15 9.16 37.72 -27.22
C ARG A 15 8.45 36.38 -27.00
N SER A 16 8.71 35.39 -27.84
CA SER A 16 8.18 34.03 -27.70
C SER A 16 8.66 33.38 -26.40
N ILE A 17 9.97 33.40 -26.14
CA ILE A 17 10.57 32.87 -24.91
C ILE A 17 9.99 33.57 -23.68
N PHE A 18 9.94 34.90 -23.69
CA PHE A 18 9.40 35.69 -22.59
C PHE A 18 7.93 35.31 -22.30
N ARG A 19 7.10 35.18 -23.33
CA ARG A 19 5.71 34.73 -23.18
C ARG A 19 5.62 33.34 -22.56
N ASN A 20 6.45 32.40 -23.01
CA ASN A 20 6.48 31.03 -22.48
C ASN A 20 6.91 31.01 -21.01
N VAL A 21 7.92 31.80 -20.64
CA VAL A 21 8.39 31.93 -19.26
C VAL A 21 7.29 32.52 -18.38
N VAL A 22 6.63 33.60 -18.80
CA VAL A 22 5.53 34.22 -18.05
C VAL A 22 4.38 33.22 -17.84
N ALA A 23 4.02 32.45 -18.88
CA ALA A 23 3.00 31.40 -18.78
C ALA A 23 3.41 30.29 -17.80
N ALA A 24 4.64 29.79 -17.91
CA ALA A 24 5.18 28.74 -17.03
C ALA A 24 5.26 29.20 -15.57
N VAL A 25 5.66 30.44 -15.30
CA VAL A 25 5.66 31.02 -13.95
C VAL A 25 4.25 31.11 -13.39
N LYS A 26 3.26 31.49 -14.22
CA LYS A 26 1.86 31.52 -13.80
C LYS A 26 1.34 30.12 -13.44
N GLU A 27 1.58 29.14 -14.32
CA GLU A 27 1.23 27.73 -14.06
C GLU A 27 1.87 27.21 -12.77
N ALA A 28 3.18 27.40 -12.59
CA ALA A 28 3.90 26.92 -11.42
C ALA A 28 3.38 27.54 -10.11
N LYS A 29 3.09 28.85 -10.11
CA LYS A 29 2.51 29.54 -8.94
C LYS A 29 1.13 28.99 -8.58
N GLU A 30 0.31 28.70 -9.57
CA GLU A 30 -1.04 28.15 -9.35
C GLU A 30 -0.96 26.73 -8.79
N ILE A 31 -0.17 25.85 -9.42
CA ILE A 31 0.05 24.48 -8.93
C ILE A 31 0.59 24.50 -7.49
N SER A 32 1.59 25.34 -7.20
CA SER A 32 2.18 25.45 -5.87
C SER A 32 1.15 25.91 -4.82
N LYS A 33 0.27 26.86 -5.17
CA LYS A 33 -0.81 27.31 -4.28
C LYS A 33 -1.72 26.16 -3.86
N TYR A 34 -2.11 25.28 -4.79
CA TYR A 34 -3.03 24.18 -4.53
C TYR A 34 -2.36 22.94 -3.91
N LEU A 35 -1.08 22.69 -4.18
CA LEU A 35 -0.35 21.58 -3.58
C LEU A 35 0.17 21.87 -2.17
N LYS A 36 0.35 23.14 -1.78
CA LYS A 36 0.86 23.49 -0.44
C LYS A 36 0.01 22.98 0.74
N PRO A 37 -1.33 22.96 0.68
CA PRO A 37 -2.14 22.28 1.68
C PRO A 37 -1.91 20.76 1.72
N LEU A 38 -1.67 20.14 0.56
CA LEU A 38 -1.43 18.70 0.46
C LEU A 38 -0.10 18.31 1.12
N GLU A 39 0.94 19.13 0.94
CA GLU A 39 2.24 18.98 1.61
C GLU A 39 2.06 18.84 3.13
N LYS A 40 1.28 19.72 3.76
CA LYS A 40 1.00 19.65 5.21
C LYS A 40 0.28 18.36 5.62
N CYS A 41 -0.64 17.87 4.79
CA CYS A 41 -1.34 16.60 5.06
C CYS A 41 -0.39 15.40 4.93
N LEU A 42 0.48 15.40 3.91
CA LEU A 42 1.48 14.36 3.70
C LEU A 42 2.52 14.32 4.82
N THR A 43 3.05 15.47 5.25
CA THR A 43 3.98 15.54 6.40
C THR A 43 3.34 15.01 7.68
N LYS A 44 2.04 15.25 7.90
CA LYS A 44 1.32 14.66 9.03
C LYS A 44 1.19 13.15 8.88
N LEU A 45 0.86 12.67 7.69
CA LEU A 45 0.74 11.24 7.41
C LEU A 45 2.06 10.50 7.65
N GLU A 46 3.19 11.10 7.27
CA GLU A 46 4.54 10.55 7.52
C GLU A 46 4.90 10.48 9.01
N ALA A 47 4.32 11.34 9.85
CA ALA A 47 4.63 11.43 11.26
C ALA A 47 3.79 10.51 12.16
N VAL A 48 2.64 10.02 11.69
CA VAL A 48 1.73 9.18 12.47
C VAL A 48 2.03 7.69 12.33
N GLU A 49 1.51 6.91 13.27
CA GLU A 49 1.46 5.45 13.14
C GLU A 49 0.34 4.99 12.20
N LEU A 50 0.45 3.75 11.74
CA LEU A 50 -0.48 3.15 10.78
C LEU A 50 -1.92 3.12 11.30
N THR A 51 -2.10 2.88 12.60
CA THR A 51 -3.40 2.83 13.29
C THR A 51 -4.14 4.17 13.25
N GLU A 52 -3.42 5.29 13.20
CA GLU A 52 -3.98 6.65 13.15
C GLU A 52 -4.17 7.18 11.72
N ALA A 53 -3.58 6.49 10.73
CA ALA A 53 -3.52 6.94 9.34
C ALA A 53 -4.90 7.05 8.67
N HIS A 54 -5.91 6.30 9.12
CA HIS A 54 -7.20 6.17 8.45
C HIS A 54 -7.88 7.53 8.16
N SER A 55 -8.00 8.39 9.18
CA SER A 55 -8.64 9.71 9.04
C SER A 55 -7.84 10.67 8.16
N LEU A 56 -6.51 10.55 8.18
CA LEU A 56 -5.62 11.36 7.37
C LEU A 56 -5.66 10.95 5.90
N LEU A 57 -5.75 9.66 5.60
CA LEU A 57 -5.89 9.16 4.22
C LEU A 57 -7.20 9.63 3.58
N MET A 58 -8.30 9.65 4.33
CA MET A 58 -9.57 10.20 3.87
C MET A 58 -9.43 11.69 3.53
N SER A 59 -8.84 12.45 4.45
CA SER A 59 -8.58 13.88 4.27
C SER A 59 -7.68 14.14 3.07
N LEU A 60 -6.64 13.32 2.90
CA LEU A 60 -5.68 13.42 1.80
C LEU A 60 -6.35 13.18 0.45
N LEU A 61 -7.16 12.14 0.31
CA LEU A 61 -7.91 11.88 -0.94
C LEU A 61 -8.87 13.02 -1.26
N HIS A 62 -9.56 13.57 -0.26
CA HIS A 62 -10.41 14.74 -0.47
C HIS A 62 -9.60 15.94 -0.98
N MET A 63 -8.42 16.20 -0.41
CA MET A 63 -7.52 17.25 -0.89
C MET A 63 -7.04 17.00 -2.33
N VAL A 64 -6.74 15.75 -2.71
CA VAL A 64 -6.42 15.40 -4.10
C VAL A 64 -7.59 15.73 -5.03
N CYS A 65 -8.83 15.42 -4.64
CA CYS A 65 -10.02 15.80 -5.40
C CYS A 65 -10.20 17.31 -5.52
N LEU A 66 -9.94 18.08 -4.45
CA LEU A 66 -9.99 19.54 -4.49
C LEU A 66 -8.91 20.14 -5.41
N VAL A 67 -7.69 19.59 -5.38
CA VAL A 67 -6.63 19.99 -6.31
C VAL A 67 -7.05 19.72 -7.75
N TRP A 68 -7.65 18.55 -8.01
CA TRP A 68 -8.17 18.19 -9.33
C TRP A 68 -9.26 19.14 -9.82
N SER A 69 -10.26 19.44 -8.98
CA SER A 69 -11.40 20.27 -9.37
C SER A 69 -11.09 21.76 -9.42
N SER A 70 -10.11 22.22 -8.65
CA SER A 70 -9.83 23.66 -8.47
C SER A 70 -8.58 24.15 -9.21
N CYS A 71 -7.62 23.28 -9.56
CA CYS A 71 -6.40 23.67 -10.26
C CYS A 71 -6.43 23.23 -11.72
N LYS A 72 -6.69 24.18 -12.62
CA LYS A 72 -6.74 23.91 -14.07
C LYS A 72 -5.46 23.25 -14.60
N TYR A 73 -4.30 23.67 -14.12
CA TYR A 73 -3.01 23.13 -14.56
C TYR A 73 -2.67 21.76 -13.94
N TYR A 74 -3.41 21.32 -12.91
CA TYR A 74 -3.23 20.00 -12.30
C TYR A 74 -4.33 19.00 -12.65
N CYS A 75 -5.42 19.46 -13.29
CA CYS A 75 -6.48 18.62 -13.86
C CYS A 75 -5.99 17.84 -15.10
N SER A 76 -5.00 16.97 -14.89
CA SER A 76 -4.36 16.09 -15.87
C SER A 76 -4.20 14.71 -15.26
N SER A 77 -4.75 13.69 -15.93
CA SER A 77 -4.73 12.32 -15.40
C SER A 77 -3.32 11.86 -15.06
N ALA A 78 -2.31 12.20 -15.86
CA ALA A 78 -0.92 11.85 -15.58
C ALA A 78 -0.42 12.41 -14.25
N LYS A 79 -0.74 13.67 -13.93
CA LYS A 79 -0.30 14.33 -12.68
C LYS A 79 -0.98 13.69 -11.46
N VAL A 80 -2.30 13.48 -11.51
CA VAL A 80 -3.05 12.85 -10.40
C VAL A 80 -2.73 11.37 -10.22
N ILE A 81 -2.54 10.61 -11.30
CA ILE A 81 -2.10 9.20 -11.21
C ILE A 81 -0.75 9.13 -10.50
N ASN A 82 0.22 9.96 -10.88
CA ASN A 82 1.52 10.00 -10.23
C ASN A 82 1.41 10.34 -8.74
N LEU A 83 0.57 11.30 -8.38
CA LEU A 83 0.36 11.65 -6.97
C LEU A 83 -0.24 10.49 -6.18
N LEU A 84 -1.27 9.83 -6.70
CA LEU A 84 -1.90 8.68 -6.05
C LEU A 84 -0.96 7.46 -5.96
N LEU A 85 -0.06 7.30 -6.94
CA LEU A 85 1.01 6.31 -6.88
C LEU A 85 1.98 6.60 -5.73
N LEU A 86 2.39 7.86 -5.54
CA LEU A 86 3.23 8.26 -4.42
C LEU A 86 2.54 8.03 -3.07
N ILE A 87 1.25 8.35 -2.96
CA ILE A 87 0.45 8.06 -1.77
C ILE A 87 0.38 6.56 -1.51
N SER A 88 0.20 5.75 -2.56
CA SER A 88 0.17 4.28 -2.44
C SER A 88 1.51 3.73 -1.97
N ASN A 89 2.63 4.28 -2.44
CA ASN A 89 3.96 3.90 -1.95
C ASN A 89 4.15 4.30 -0.49
N GLN A 90 3.70 5.49 -0.09
CA GLN A 90 3.78 5.92 1.32
C GLN A 90 3.00 4.97 2.25
N ILE A 91 1.85 4.45 1.82
CA ILE A 91 1.09 3.46 2.59
C ILE A 91 1.89 2.15 2.75
N ILE A 92 2.61 1.72 1.71
CA ILE A 92 3.50 0.54 1.77
C ILE A 92 4.64 0.80 2.76
N ASP A 93 5.26 1.98 2.72
CA ASP A 93 6.36 2.33 3.63
C ASP A 93 5.89 2.35 5.10
N MET A 94 4.69 2.91 5.36
CA MET A 94 4.07 2.86 6.68
C MET A 94 3.76 1.43 7.12
N ALA A 95 3.26 0.58 6.21
CA ALA A 95 2.99 -0.82 6.48
C ALA A 95 4.27 -1.59 6.83
N ASN A 96 5.35 -1.39 6.08
CA ASN A 96 6.65 -2.01 6.35
C ASN A 96 7.21 -1.55 7.71
N LYS A 97 7.10 -0.27 8.05
CA LYS A 97 7.52 0.23 9.37
C LYS A 97 6.72 -0.40 10.51
N TYR A 98 5.42 -0.62 10.30
CA TYR A 98 4.54 -1.19 11.31
C TYR A 98 4.71 -2.72 11.48
N LEU A 99 4.93 -3.44 10.37
CA LEU A 99 5.10 -4.89 10.37
C LEU A 99 6.49 -5.34 10.76
N ASP A 100 7.51 -4.52 10.49
CA ASP A 100 8.93 -4.87 10.58
C ASP A 100 9.24 -6.25 9.94
N PRO A 101 9.35 -6.31 8.60
CA PRO A 101 9.52 -7.56 7.87
C PRO A 101 10.71 -8.42 8.34
N THR A 102 11.74 -7.78 8.92
CA THR A 102 12.96 -8.46 9.38
C THR A 102 12.75 -9.29 10.64
N SER A 103 11.80 -8.91 11.49
CA SER A 103 11.46 -9.60 12.74
C SER A 103 10.09 -10.28 12.70
N LEU A 104 9.39 -10.20 11.57
CA LEU A 104 8.03 -10.68 11.37
C LEU A 104 7.78 -12.12 11.85
N PHE A 105 8.70 -13.06 11.57
CA PHE A 105 8.60 -14.47 11.99
C PHE A 105 9.19 -14.76 13.37
N GLN A 106 9.87 -13.79 13.98
CA GLN A 106 10.47 -13.89 15.32
C GLN A 106 9.48 -13.52 16.42
N GLY A 107 8.49 -12.68 16.11
CA GLY A 107 7.43 -12.29 17.04
C GLY A 107 6.43 -13.40 17.39
N GLU A 108 5.53 -13.11 18.33
CA GLU A 108 4.43 -13.99 18.67
C GLU A 108 3.41 -14.04 17.53
N VAL A 109 3.07 -15.25 17.08
CA VAL A 109 2.15 -15.48 15.95
C VAL A 109 0.83 -14.73 16.14
N GLN A 110 0.29 -14.74 17.37
CA GLN A 110 -0.99 -14.11 17.71
C GLN A 110 -0.93 -12.57 17.59
N GLU A 111 0.20 -11.94 17.88
CA GLU A 111 0.38 -10.50 17.68
C GLU A 111 0.62 -10.18 16.20
N THR A 112 1.51 -10.93 15.55
CA THR A 112 1.89 -10.69 14.15
C THR A 112 0.71 -10.82 13.19
N ILE A 113 -0.15 -11.83 13.37
CA ILE A 113 -1.34 -12.01 12.52
C ILE A 113 -2.29 -10.79 12.61
N VAL A 114 -2.51 -10.25 13.81
CA VAL A 114 -3.36 -9.07 14.02
C VAL A 114 -2.77 -7.87 13.28
N LYS A 115 -1.44 -7.66 13.37
CA LYS A 115 -0.78 -6.57 12.64
C LYS A 115 -0.95 -6.70 11.13
N VAL A 116 -0.75 -7.90 10.57
CA VAL A 116 -0.94 -8.17 9.13
C VAL A 116 -2.39 -7.87 8.71
N GLN A 117 -3.37 -8.30 9.50
CA GLN A 117 -4.79 -8.05 9.24
C GLN A 117 -5.17 -6.57 9.29
N GLU A 118 -4.60 -5.81 10.23
CA GLU A 118 -4.81 -4.36 10.32
C GLU A 118 -4.28 -3.63 9.09
N VAL A 119 -3.10 -4.01 8.60
CA VAL A 119 -2.53 -3.45 7.36
C VAL A 119 -3.38 -3.78 6.15
N ILE A 120 -3.80 -5.04 6.00
CA ILE A 120 -4.71 -5.48 4.92
C ILE A 120 -5.98 -4.62 4.94
N LYS A 121 -6.61 -4.47 6.11
CA LYS A 121 -7.83 -3.69 6.29
C LYS A 121 -7.63 -2.23 5.93
N LEU A 122 -6.52 -1.62 6.32
CA LEU A 122 -6.20 -0.23 5.97
C LEU A 122 -6.09 -0.05 4.46
N ILE A 123 -5.37 -0.94 3.78
CA ILE A 123 -5.17 -0.87 2.32
C ILE A 123 -6.49 -1.07 1.57
N GLU A 124 -7.30 -2.05 1.97
CA GLU A 124 -8.62 -2.29 1.39
C GLU A 124 -9.53 -1.08 1.58
N ARG A 125 -9.54 -0.51 2.79
CA ARG A 125 -10.31 0.70 3.08
C ARG A 125 -9.83 1.91 2.29
N PHE A 126 -8.52 2.07 2.08
CA PHE A 126 -7.98 3.13 1.22
C PHE A 126 -8.47 3.01 -0.22
N LYS A 127 -8.51 1.79 -0.77
CA LYS A 127 -9.03 1.55 -2.11
C LYS A 127 -10.53 1.87 -2.22
N GLU A 128 -11.32 1.55 -1.20
CA GLU A 128 -12.73 1.96 -1.12
C GLU A 128 -12.87 3.49 -1.09
N MET A 129 -12.14 4.17 -0.21
CA MET A 129 -12.15 5.63 -0.11
C MET A 129 -11.77 6.31 -1.42
N PHE A 130 -10.85 5.71 -2.18
CA PHE A 130 -10.48 6.18 -3.51
C PHE A 130 -11.64 6.06 -4.51
N GLU A 131 -12.35 4.94 -4.56
CA GLU A 131 -13.49 4.76 -5.46
C GLU A 131 -14.67 5.69 -5.08
N GLU A 132 -14.91 5.88 -3.78
CA GLU A 132 -15.87 6.88 -3.32
C GLU A 132 -15.46 8.30 -3.76
N SER A 133 -14.18 8.62 -3.65
CA SER A 133 -13.64 9.93 -4.04
C SER A 133 -13.70 10.14 -5.55
N ARG A 134 -13.45 9.09 -6.35
CA ARG A 134 -13.67 9.08 -7.80
C ARG A 134 -15.12 9.39 -8.15
N ALA A 135 -16.09 8.79 -7.45
CA ALA A 135 -17.50 9.04 -7.70
C ALA A 135 -17.91 10.48 -7.35
N ARG A 136 -17.36 11.03 -6.26
CA ARG A 136 -17.67 12.40 -5.78
C ARG A 136 -16.90 13.51 -6.50
N VAL A 137 -15.79 13.22 -7.19
CA VAL A 137 -14.89 14.28 -7.70
C VAL A 137 -15.60 15.30 -8.60
N VAL A 138 -16.57 14.85 -9.40
CA VAL A 138 -17.34 15.71 -10.31
C VAL A 138 -18.23 16.72 -9.57
N THR A 139 -18.63 16.43 -8.32
CA THR A 139 -19.47 17.33 -7.52
C THR A 139 -18.68 18.43 -6.82
N LEU A 140 -17.35 18.43 -6.96
CA LEU A 140 -16.45 19.39 -6.31
C LEU A 140 -15.97 20.48 -7.28
N PHE A 141 -16.43 20.46 -8.52
CA PHE A 141 -16.14 21.50 -9.50
C PHE A 141 -16.97 22.77 -9.21
N PRO A 142 -16.42 23.97 -9.47
CA PRO A 142 -17.21 25.20 -9.45
C PRO A 142 -18.40 25.13 -10.42
N GLU A 143 -19.49 25.83 -10.11
CA GLU A 143 -20.75 25.80 -10.90
C GLU A 143 -20.55 26.25 -12.37
N ASP A 144 -19.56 27.09 -12.62
CA ASP A 144 -19.23 27.65 -13.93
C ASP A 144 -18.22 26.80 -14.74
N VAL A 145 -17.79 25.66 -14.20
CA VAL A 145 -16.78 24.80 -14.82
C VAL A 145 -17.37 23.42 -15.13
N GLU A 146 -17.20 22.97 -16.37
CA GLU A 146 -17.60 21.62 -16.77
C GLU A 146 -16.81 20.56 -15.97
N PRO A 147 -17.49 19.67 -15.21
CA PRO A 147 -16.80 18.69 -14.39
C PRO A 147 -16.06 17.64 -15.20
N VAL A 148 -14.81 17.39 -14.84
CA VAL A 148 -13.99 16.35 -15.48
C VAL A 148 -13.86 15.15 -14.52
N PRO A 149 -14.45 13.98 -14.85
CA PRO A 149 -14.31 12.78 -14.03
C PRO A 149 -12.92 12.14 -14.16
N TRP A 150 -12.56 11.30 -13.20
CA TRP A 150 -11.38 10.43 -13.34
C TRP A 150 -11.71 9.22 -14.22
N LEU A 151 -11.23 9.25 -15.47
CA LEU A 151 -11.47 8.20 -16.46
C LEU A 151 -10.42 7.08 -16.48
N PHE A 152 -9.33 7.22 -15.71
CA PHE A 152 -8.26 6.21 -15.66
C PHE A 152 -8.64 5.01 -14.79
N HIS A 153 -8.18 3.82 -15.17
CA HIS A 153 -8.45 2.59 -14.43
C HIS A 153 -7.64 2.55 -13.10
N SER A 154 -8.28 2.14 -12.00
CA SER A 154 -7.66 2.02 -10.67
C SER A 154 -6.43 1.10 -10.62
N LYS A 155 -6.40 0.02 -11.42
CA LYS A 155 -5.22 -0.84 -11.64
C LYS A 155 -3.92 -0.10 -11.98
N ILE A 156 -4.00 1.06 -12.65
CA ILE A 156 -2.80 1.86 -12.96
C ILE A 156 -2.21 2.45 -11.67
N VAL A 157 -3.07 2.99 -10.81
CA VAL A 157 -2.69 3.58 -9.52
C VAL A 157 -2.26 2.51 -8.52
N PHE A 158 -2.98 1.39 -8.47
CA PHE A 158 -2.79 0.37 -7.44
C PHE A 158 -1.94 -0.82 -7.88
N LYS A 159 -1.20 -0.76 -8.99
CA LYS A 159 -0.47 -1.94 -9.49
C LYS A 159 0.45 -2.54 -8.42
N ARG A 160 1.34 -1.74 -7.83
CA ARG A 160 2.27 -2.18 -6.77
C ARG A 160 1.54 -2.48 -5.46
N LEU A 161 0.62 -1.59 -5.05
CA LEU A 161 -0.18 -1.77 -3.84
C LEU A 161 -1.01 -3.06 -3.86
N ASN A 162 -1.55 -3.47 -5.01
CA ASN A 162 -2.26 -4.73 -5.16
C ASN A 162 -1.32 -5.94 -5.07
N ALA A 163 -0.11 -5.86 -5.63
CA ALA A 163 0.88 -6.92 -5.48
C ALA A 163 1.27 -7.10 -4.00
N TYR A 164 1.49 -5.99 -3.30
CA TYR A 164 1.74 -5.97 -1.87
C TYR A 164 0.58 -6.51 -1.04
N LEU A 165 -0.65 -6.07 -1.31
CA LEU A 165 -1.85 -6.60 -0.65
C LEU A 165 -2.01 -8.11 -0.86
N ASN A 166 -1.77 -8.61 -2.08
CA ASN A 166 -1.82 -10.04 -2.36
C ASN A 166 -0.74 -10.80 -1.60
N ARG A 167 0.48 -10.26 -1.49
CA ARG A 167 1.55 -10.83 -0.66
C ARG A 167 1.13 -10.93 0.81
N LEU A 168 0.58 -9.85 1.37
CA LEU A 168 0.09 -9.83 2.75
C LEU A 168 -1.04 -10.85 2.97
N LYS A 169 -1.92 -11.08 1.99
CA LYS A 169 -2.97 -12.11 2.11
C LYS A 169 -2.41 -13.53 2.20
N VAL A 170 -1.37 -13.83 1.42
CA VAL A 170 -0.66 -15.13 1.52
C VAL A 170 0.05 -15.26 2.86
N LEU A 171 0.66 -14.17 3.34
CA LEU A 171 1.29 -14.13 4.65
C LEU A 171 0.27 -14.29 5.80
N ASN A 172 -0.92 -13.68 5.68
CA ASN A 172 -2.01 -13.88 6.62
C ASN A 172 -2.44 -15.35 6.66
N GLU A 173 -2.62 -15.99 5.49
CA GLU A 173 -2.93 -17.44 5.41
C GLU A 173 -1.84 -18.29 6.10
N PHE A 174 -0.55 -17.95 5.92
CA PHE A 174 0.55 -18.60 6.64
C PHE A 174 0.40 -18.49 8.16
N PHE A 175 0.13 -17.30 8.68
CA PHE A 175 -0.02 -17.11 10.13
C PHE A 175 -1.32 -17.70 10.67
N GLU A 176 -2.40 -17.77 9.89
CA GLU A 176 -3.63 -18.50 10.25
C GLU A 176 -3.34 -19.99 10.45
N ILE A 177 -2.59 -20.61 9.54
CA ILE A 177 -2.14 -22.00 9.70
C ILE A 177 -1.30 -22.13 10.97
N ALA A 178 -0.35 -21.22 11.22
CA ALA A 178 0.48 -21.26 12.42
C ALA A 178 -0.33 -21.12 13.72
N MET A 179 -1.35 -20.26 13.74
CA MET A 179 -2.29 -20.13 14.84
C MET A 179 -3.03 -21.45 15.11
N GLU A 180 -3.53 -22.11 14.07
CA GLU A 180 -4.23 -23.40 14.23
C GLU A 180 -3.30 -24.49 14.77
N TYR A 181 -2.09 -24.63 14.23
CA TYR A 181 -1.13 -25.64 14.67
C TYR A 181 -0.57 -25.38 16.07
N SER A 182 -0.48 -24.12 16.51
CA SER A 182 -0.10 -23.78 17.89
C SER A 182 -1.05 -24.39 18.95
N LYS A 183 -2.31 -24.68 18.58
CA LYS A 183 -3.27 -25.31 19.50
C LYS A 183 -2.91 -26.77 19.81
N LEU A 184 -2.17 -27.44 18.92
CA LEU A 184 -1.76 -28.83 19.09
C LEU A 184 -0.80 -29.04 20.25
N GLU A 185 -0.08 -28.00 20.67
CA GLU A 185 0.83 -28.03 21.84
C GLU A 185 0.13 -28.52 23.11
N LYS A 186 -1.17 -28.20 23.27
CA LYS A 186 -1.96 -28.48 24.47
C LYS A 186 -2.92 -29.66 24.31
N VAL A 187 -2.85 -30.39 23.19
CA VAL A 187 -3.79 -31.48 22.88
C VAL A 187 -3.32 -32.77 23.57
N GLU A 188 -4.12 -33.25 24.51
CA GLU A 188 -3.97 -34.58 25.09
C GLU A 188 -5.20 -35.44 24.74
N VAL A 189 -4.95 -36.61 24.15
CA VAL A 189 -6.01 -37.56 23.82
C VAL A 189 -6.14 -38.57 24.96
N GLY A 190 -7.34 -38.65 25.55
CA GLY A 190 -7.67 -39.63 26.58
C GLY A 190 -8.05 -41.01 26.03
N GLY A 191 -8.23 -42.00 26.93
CA GLY A 191 -8.75 -43.33 26.61
C GLY A 191 -7.68 -44.40 26.30
N LEU A 192 -8.13 -45.59 25.90
CA LEU A 192 -7.28 -46.80 25.75
C LEU A 192 -6.13 -46.60 24.74
N ASN A 193 -6.35 -45.82 23.68
CA ASN A 193 -5.33 -45.47 22.68
C ASN A 193 -4.77 -44.05 22.87
N GLY A 194 -5.11 -43.36 23.96
CA GLY A 194 -4.81 -41.95 24.19
C GLY A 194 -3.33 -41.64 24.09
N ARG A 195 -2.48 -42.45 24.72
CA ARG A 195 -1.01 -42.27 24.69
C ARG A 195 -0.43 -42.35 23.27
N HIS A 196 -0.92 -43.26 22.45
CA HIS A 196 -0.45 -43.42 21.07
C HIS A 196 -0.89 -42.25 20.19
N LEU A 197 -2.13 -41.80 20.34
CA LEU A 197 -2.67 -40.66 19.59
C LEU A 197 -2.02 -39.34 20.01
N SER A 198 -1.83 -39.09 21.31
CA SER A 198 -1.08 -37.93 21.79
C SER A 198 0.36 -37.91 21.27
N SER A 199 1.02 -39.07 21.20
CA SER A 199 2.37 -39.17 20.62
C SER A 199 2.41 -38.81 19.13
N LYS A 200 1.36 -39.16 18.36
CA LYS A 200 1.26 -38.77 16.95
C LYS A 200 1.05 -37.26 16.79
N VAL A 201 0.17 -36.67 17.60
CA VAL A 201 -0.09 -35.22 17.58
C VAL A 201 1.18 -34.44 17.93
N ALA A 202 1.90 -34.86 18.97
CA ALA A 202 3.18 -34.25 19.34
C ALA A 202 4.21 -34.32 18.20
N ALA A 203 4.34 -35.46 17.52
CA ALA A 203 5.25 -35.60 16.39
C ALA A 203 4.90 -34.66 15.22
N VAL A 204 3.61 -34.51 14.88
CA VAL A 204 3.15 -33.56 13.87
C VAL A 204 3.44 -32.11 14.28
N PHE A 205 3.25 -31.79 15.56
CA PHE A 205 3.56 -30.45 16.08
C PHE A 205 5.06 -30.12 16.02
N ASP A 206 5.94 -31.08 16.36
CA ASP A 206 7.40 -30.91 16.24
C ASP A 206 7.83 -30.70 14.79
N GLU A 207 7.28 -31.48 13.85
CA GLU A 207 7.56 -31.33 12.41
C GLU A 207 7.03 -30.00 11.86
N PHE A 208 5.88 -29.54 12.34
CA PHE A 208 5.36 -28.20 12.04
C PHE A 208 6.32 -27.11 12.52
N ASN A 209 6.80 -27.19 13.77
CA ASN A 209 7.75 -26.22 14.32
C ASN A 209 9.05 -26.16 13.51
N LEU A 210 9.56 -27.32 13.05
CA LEU A 210 10.71 -27.36 12.15
C LEU A 210 10.43 -26.66 10.81
N ALA A 211 9.25 -26.87 10.23
CA ALA A 211 8.85 -26.19 8.99
C ALA A 211 8.69 -24.68 9.17
N PHE A 212 8.09 -24.24 10.28
CA PHE A 212 7.95 -22.83 10.63
C PHE A 212 9.30 -22.15 10.87
N ASN A 213 10.23 -22.82 11.56
CA ASN A 213 11.54 -22.27 11.90
C ASN A 213 12.41 -21.93 10.68
N VAL A 214 12.17 -22.54 9.52
CA VAL A 214 12.83 -22.15 8.27
C VAL A 214 12.62 -20.66 7.99
N PHE A 215 11.38 -20.18 8.15
CA PHE A 215 11.00 -18.78 7.90
C PHE A 215 11.66 -17.77 8.85
N ARG A 216 12.10 -18.22 10.03
CA ARG A 216 12.82 -17.35 11.00
C ARG A 216 14.22 -16.96 10.55
N SER A 217 14.78 -17.66 9.56
CA SER A 217 16.17 -17.53 9.12
C SER A 217 16.31 -17.12 7.65
N VAL A 218 15.23 -16.67 7.03
CA VAL A 218 15.22 -16.25 5.62
C VAL A 218 16.02 -14.96 5.44
N ALA A 219 16.75 -14.86 4.33
CA ALA A 219 17.58 -13.70 4.01
C ALA A 219 16.86 -12.68 3.08
N TYR A 220 15.63 -12.97 2.69
CA TYR A 220 14.80 -12.12 1.84
C TYR A 220 13.76 -11.37 2.68
N ASP A 221 13.21 -10.29 2.12
CA ASP A 221 12.06 -9.60 2.70
C ASP A 221 10.76 -10.38 2.33
N PRO A 222 10.03 -10.95 3.32
CA PRO A 222 8.84 -11.75 3.04
C PRO A 222 7.68 -10.93 2.46
N VAL A 223 7.63 -9.61 2.69
CA VAL A 223 6.56 -8.75 2.19
C VAL A 223 6.88 -8.08 0.85
N GLU A 224 8.13 -8.15 0.37
CA GLU A 224 8.53 -7.61 -0.94
C GLU A 224 7.81 -8.36 -2.09
N PRO A 225 6.90 -7.70 -2.82
CA PRO A 225 6.09 -8.39 -3.83
C PRO A 225 6.89 -8.85 -5.04
N GLU A 226 7.96 -8.13 -5.36
CA GLU A 226 8.85 -8.35 -6.48
C GLU A 226 9.79 -9.56 -6.28
N ASP A 227 10.02 -9.98 -5.03
CA ASP A 227 10.84 -11.15 -4.71
C ASP A 227 9.96 -12.42 -4.59
N PRO A 228 10.10 -13.42 -5.49
CA PRO A 228 9.28 -14.63 -5.44
C PRO A 228 9.69 -15.63 -4.35
N SER A 229 10.81 -15.43 -3.64
CA SER A 229 11.42 -16.41 -2.73
C SER A 229 10.45 -16.86 -1.63
N PHE A 230 9.76 -15.91 -0.98
CA PHE A 230 8.73 -16.24 0.02
C PHE A 230 7.63 -17.15 -0.52
N LEU A 231 7.15 -16.91 -1.75
CA LEU A 231 6.07 -17.71 -2.34
C LEU A 231 6.54 -19.13 -2.67
N GLN A 232 7.81 -19.30 -3.01
CA GLN A 232 8.40 -20.62 -3.25
C GLN A 232 8.49 -21.42 -1.94
N ASP A 233 9.02 -20.81 -0.87
CA ASP A 233 9.13 -21.44 0.44
C ASP A 233 7.74 -21.70 1.04
N TYR A 234 6.80 -20.78 0.87
CA TYR A 234 5.40 -20.95 1.28
C TYR A 234 4.73 -22.13 0.58
N LYS A 235 5.02 -22.37 -0.69
CA LYS A 235 4.49 -23.53 -1.42
C LYS A 235 4.98 -24.85 -0.81
N VAL A 236 6.28 -24.94 -0.49
CA VAL A 236 6.86 -26.11 0.19
C VAL A 236 6.25 -26.29 1.58
N PHE A 237 6.05 -25.19 2.32
CA PHE A 237 5.36 -25.22 3.61
C PHE A 237 3.93 -25.76 3.48
N LYS A 238 3.15 -25.32 2.49
CA LYS A 238 1.80 -25.84 2.23
C LYS A 238 1.78 -27.33 1.88
N GLU A 239 2.76 -27.82 1.13
CA GLU A 239 2.86 -29.26 0.84
C GLU A 239 3.09 -30.08 2.12
N LYS A 240 3.90 -29.56 3.06
CA LYS A 240 4.08 -30.19 4.38
C LYS A 240 2.82 -30.14 5.24
N VAL A 241 2.13 -28.99 5.29
CA VAL A 241 0.85 -28.84 6.02
C VAL A 241 -0.19 -29.84 5.51
N LEU A 242 -0.27 -30.05 4.20
CA LEU A 242 -1.17 -31.05 3.62
C LEU A 242 -0.81 -32.50 4.00
N ASP A 243 0.47 -32.82 4.23
CA ASP A 243 0.87 -34.12 4.78
C ASP A 243 0.46 -34.26 6.24
N TYR A 244 0.69 -33.22 7.03
CA TYR A 244 0.33 -33.16 8.45
C TYR A 244 -1.17 -33.36 8.65
N ASP A 245 -2.00 -32.66 7.88
CA ASP A 245 -3.46 -32.78 7.89
C ASP A 245 -3.95 -34.19 7.53
N ARG A 246 -3.21 -34.96 6.72
CA ARG A 246 -3.55 -36.35 6.37
C ARG A 246 -3.18 -37.37 7.45
N ARG A 247 -2.26 -37.02 8.35
CA ARG A 247 -1.72 -37.88 9.40
C ARG A 247 -2.45 -37.74 10.73
N MET A 248 -3.16 -36.63 10.90
CA MET A 248 -4.09 -36.36 12.00
C MET A 248 -5.46 -36.99 11.73
#